data_AF-A0A0L7QLT8-F1
#
_entry.id   AF-A0A0L7QLT8-F1
#
_cell.length_a   1.000
_cell.length_b   1.000
_cell.length_c   1.000
_cell.angle_alpha   90.00
_cell.angle_beta   90.00
_cell.angle_gamma   90.00
#
_symmetry.space_group_name_H-M   'P 1'
#
loop_
_entity.id
_entity.type
_entity.pdbx_description
1 polymer ?
#
loop_
_entity_poly.entity_id
_entity_poly.type
_entity_poly.pdbx_seq_one_letter_code
_entity_poly.pdbx_strand_id
1 'polypeptide(L)'
;MLLEDLIHHKMAEGEDMRDHVSRFADTVSKFEAMEIVIPQKMLVVILLSSIPPSYESLSTLSTASLLIGFSIANAYRPIAY
;
A
#
# COMPACT_ATOMS: atom_id res chain seq x y z
N MET A 1 6.50 18.39 2.73
CA MET A 1 6.58 18.12 1.27
C MET A 1 5.60 17.00 0.93
N LEU A 2 5.03 16.93 -0.28
CA LEU A 2 4.04 15.89 -0.66
C LEU A 2 4.51 14.46 -0.37
N LEU A 3 5.80 14.14 -0.58
CA LEU A 3 6.37 12.84 -0.25
C LEU A 3 6.39 12.55 1.25
N GLU A 4 6.65 13.56 2.08
CA GLU A 4 6.55 13.44 3.54
C GLU A 4 5.09 13.25 3.97
N ASP A 5 4.14 13.90 3.30
CA ASP A 5 2.72 13.76 3.60
C ASP A 5 2.22 12.33 3.29
N LEU A 6 2.80 11.69 2.27
CA LEU A 6 2.52 10.29 1.92
C LEU A 6 3.15 9.30 2.90
N ILE A 7 4.38 9.57 3.38
CA ILE A 7 5.12 8.69 4.31
C ILE A 7 4.59 8.81 5.76
N HIS A 8 4.15 10.01 6.15
CA HIS A 8 3.56 10.28 7.48
C HIS A 8 2.04 10.14 7.49
N HIS A 9 1.42 9.71 6.39
CA HIS A 9 0.02 9.37 6.36
C HIS A 9 -0.16 8.15 7.28
N LYS A 10 -0.58 8.39 8.52
CA LYS A 10 -0.94 7.33 9.48
C LYS A 10 -2.33 7.62 10.00
N MET A 11 -3.15 6.59 9.99
CA MET A 11 -4.48 6.61 10.55
C MET A 11 -4.39 6.47 12.07
N ALA A 12 -5.15 7.29 12.79
CA ALA A 12 -5.22 7.21 14.24
C ALA A 12 -6.15 6.06 14.69
N GLU A 13 -5.93 5.54 15.90
CA GLU A 13 -6.86 4.57 16.51
C GLU A 13 -8.25 5.21 16.69
N GLY A 14 -9.29 4.52 16.23
CA GLY A 14 -10.67 5.01 16.26
C GLY A 14 -11.04 6.01 15.16
N GLU A 15 -10.12 6.32 14.24
CA GLU A 15 -10.43 7.10 13.04
C GLU A 15 -11.29 6.30 12.05
N ASP A 16 -12.06 6.99 11.20
CA ASP A 16 -12.81 6.34 10.12
C ASP A 16 -11.87 5.96 8.96
N MET A 17 -11.81 4.67 8.64
CA MET A 17 -10.99 4.14 7.56
C MET A 17 -11.36 4.71 6.19
N ARG A 18 -12.65 5.00 5.94
CA ARG A 18 -13.10 5.58 4.67
C ARG A 18 -12.54 6.98 4.49
N ASP A 19 -12.58 7.80 5.54
CA ASP A 19 -12.03 9.16 5.51
C ASP A 19 -10.51 9.12 5.32
N HIS A 20 -9.83 8.17 5.97
CA HIS A 20 -8.41 7.94 5.78
C HIS A 20 -8.04 7.56 4.33
N VAL A 21 -8.73 6.57 3.75
CA VAL A 21 -8.52 6.16 2.35
C VAL A 21 -8.82 7.30 1.38
N SER A 22 -9.85 8.11 1.66
CA SER A 22 -10.18 9.28 0.83
C SER A 22 -9.03 10.30 0.81
N ARG A 23 -8.47 10.66 1.97
CA ARG A 23 -7.34 11.60 2.05
C ARG A 23 -6.07 11.03 1.43
N PHE A 24 -5.85 9.72 1.54
CA PHE A 24 -4.75 9.05 0.86
C PHE A 24 -4.91 9.16 -0.67
N ALA A 25 -6.10 8.87 -1.20
CA ALA A 25 -6.39 9.00 -2.63
C ALA A 25 -6.21 10.44 -3.12
N ASP A 26 -6.70 11.44 -2.38
CA ASP A 26 -6.50 12.86 -2.71
C ASP A 26 -5.02 13.23 -2.77
N THR A 27 -4.20 12.63 -1.90
CA THR A 27 -2.75 12.84 -1.89
C THR A 27 -2.10 12.21 -3.12
N VAL A 28 -2.49 10.99 -3.49
CA VAL A 28 -2.03 10.32 -4.72
C VAL A 28 -2.40 11.12 -5.97
N SER A 29 -3.64 11.62 -6.06
CA SER A 29 -4.06 12.42 -7.21
C SER A 29 -3.27 13.72 -7.36
N LYS A 30 -2.74 14.30 -6.28
CA LYS A 30 -1.82 15.45 -6.37
C LYS A 30 -0.48 15.07 -6.99
N PHE A 31 0.03 13.88 -6.72
CA PHE A 31 1.25 13.38 -7.40
C PHE A 31 1.01 13.15 -8.89
N GLU A 32 -0.14 12.56 -9.24
CA GLU A 32 -0.51 12.34 -10.65
C GLU A 32 -0.65 13.66 -11.40
N ALA A 33 -1.24 14.68 -10.78
CA ALA A 33 -1.34 16.04 -11.35
C ALA A 33 0.02 16.72 -11.57
N MET A 34 1.07 16.25 -10.89
CA MET A 34 2.46 16.69 -11.07
C MET A 34 3.25 15.79 -12.05
N GLU A 35 2.57 14.90 -12.77
CA GLU A 35 3.18 13.89 -13.66
C GLU A 35 4.12 12.91 -12.93
N ILE A 36 3.96 12.78 -11.61
CA ILE A 36 4.71 11.83 -10.78
C ILE A 36 3.90 10.55 -10.64
N VAL A 37 4.31 9.50 -11.35
CA VAL A 37 3.67 8.19 -11.28
C VAL A 37 4.31 7.33 -10.19
N ILE A 38 3.58 7.10 -9.10
CA ILE A 38 4.00 6.18 -8.04
C ILE A 38 3.49 4.76 -8.40
N PRO A 39 4.36 3.73 -8.39
CA PRO A 39 3.93 2.38 -8.69
C PRO A 39 2.80 1.91 -7.77
N GLN A 40 1.76 1.32 -8.34
CA GLN A 40 0.59 0.84 -7.60
C GLN A 40 0.95 -0.08 -6.42
N LYS A 41 1.94 -0.98 -6.60
CA LYS A 41 2.43 -1.85 -5.52
C LYS A 41 2.94 -1.06 -4.31
N MET A 42 3.55 0.10 -4.55
CA MET A 42 4.13 0.94 -3.53
C MET A 42 3.03 1.71 -2.79
N LEU A 43 2.03 2.21 -3.51
CA LEU A 43 0.84 2.82 -2.91
C LEU A 43 0.10 1.85 -1.99
N VAL A 44 -0.05 0.58 -2.40
CA VAL A 44 -0.66 -0.47 -1.57
C VAL A 44 0.14 -0.71 -0.29
N VAL A 45 1.46 -0.79 -0.37
CA VAL A 45 2.32 -0.98 0.81
C VAL A 45 2.23 0.22 1.76
N ILE A 46 2.23 1.44 1.23
CA ILE A 46 2.13 2.67 2.04
C ILE A 46 0.76 2.76 2.71
N LEU A 47 -0.32 2.46 1.99
CA LEU A 47 -1.66 2.46 2.57
C LEU A 47 -1.78 1.40 3.67
N LEU A 48 -1.27 0.19 3.45
CA LEU A 48 -1.33 -0.86 4.47
C LEU A 48 -0.47 -0.54 5.70
N SER A 49 0.68 0.10 5.53
CA SER A 49 1.53 0.51 6.66
C SER A 49 1.01 1.73 7.41
N SER A 50 0.07 2.47 6.82
CA SER A 50 -0.59 3.62 7.44
C SER A 50 -1.70 3.26 8.43
N ILE A 51 -2.24 2.03 8.35
CA ILE A 51 -3.41 1.62 9.14
C ILE A 51 -2.95 1.09 10.51
N PRO A 52 -3.68 1.41 11.61
CA PRO A 52 -3.34 0.91 12.93
C PRO A 52 -3.42 -0.62 13.07
N PRO A 53 -2.66 -1.19 14.02
CA PRO A 53 -2.60 -2.64 14.24
C PRO A 53 -3.95 -3.23 14.71
N SER A 54 -4.88 -2.42 15.20
CA SER A 54 -6.26 -2.86 15.46
C SER A 54 -6.98 -3.42 14.21
N TYR A 55 -6.50 -3.11 13.01
CA TYR A 55 -6.99 -3.65 11.72
C TYR A 55 -6.08 -4.75 11.15
N GLU A 56 -5.26 -5.42 11.97
CA GLU A 56 -4.27 -6.43 11.57
C GLU A 56 -4.80 -7.57 10.67
N SER A 57 -6.10 -7.83 10.69
CA SER A 57 -6.71 -8.78 9.76
C SER A 57 -6.51 -8.40 8.27
N LEU A 58 -6.38 -7.11 7.94
CA LEU A 58 -6.17 -6.63 6.56
C LEU A 58 -4.70 -6.69 6.13
N SER A 59 -3.76 -6.42 7.03
CA SER A 59 -2.32 -6.44 6.74
C SER A 59 -1.80 -7.87 6.52
N THR A 60 -2.32 -8.83 7.28
CA THR A 60 -2.01 -10.26 7.17
C THR A 60 -2.53 -10.89 5.87
N LEU A 61 -3.72 -10.51 5.41
CA LEU A 61 -4.30 -10.98 4.13
C LEU A 61 -3.51 -10.50 2.90
N SER A 62 -3.04 -9.24 2.93
CA SER A 62 -2.27 -8.67 1.81
C SER A 62 -0.86 -9.25 1.71
N THR A 63 -0.15 -9.37 2.84
CA THR A 63 1.18 -9.99 2.88
C THR A 63 1.15 -11.46 2.49
N ALA A 64 0.13 -12.21 2.93
CA ALA A 64 -0.07 -13.60 2.49
C ALA A 64 -0.28 -13.70 0.97
N SER A 65 -1.09 -12.80 0.38
CA SER A 65 -1.35 -12.79 -1.06
C SER A 65 -0.08 -12.46 -1.88
N LEU A 66 0.75 -11.54 -1.39
CA LEU A 66 2.06 -11.20 -1.99
C LEU A 66 3.06 -12.35 -1.89
N LEU A 67 3.13 -13.04 -0.74
CA LEU A 67 4.00 -14.20 -0.53
C LEU A 67 3.58 -15.39 -1.42
N ILE A 68 2.28 -15.63 -1.57
CA ILE A 68 1.74 -16.66 -2.47
C ILE A 68 2.10 -16.30 -3.93
N GLY A 69 1.88 -15.06 -4.36
CA GLY A 69 2.26 -14.60 -5.69
C GLY A 69 3.75 -14.75 -5.98
N PHE A 70 4.60 -14.43 -5.00
CA PHE A 70 6.06 -14.62 -5.11
C PHE A 70 6.47 -16.10 -5.16
N SER A 71 5.83 -16.94 -4.35
CA SER A 71 6.09 -18.39 -4.31
C SER A 71 5.70 -19.05 -5.63
N ILE A 72 4.55 -18.69 -6.20
CA ILE A 72 4.09 -19.14 -7.53
C ILE A 72 5.06 -18.63 -8.61
N ALA A 73 5.37 -17.33 -8.64
CA ALA A 73 6.28 -16.76 -9.63
C ALA A 73 7.68 -17.42 -9.61
N ASN A 74 8.15 -17.83 -8.43
CA ASN A 74 9.42 -18.55 -8.28
C ASN A 74 9.31 -20.03 -8.68
N ALA A 75 8.16 -20.68 -8.44
CA ALA A 75 7.89 -22.06 -8.84
C ALA A 75 7.78 -22.25 -10.37
N TYR A 76 7.36 -21.21 -11.10
CA TYR A 76 7.27 -21.19 -12.57
C TYR A 76 8.51 -20.61 -13.26
N ARG A 77 9.60 -20.32 -12.52
CA ARG A 77 10.85 -19.87 -13.13
C ARG A 77 11.44 -21.05 -13.93
N PRO A 78 11.61 -20.94 -15.27
CA PRO A 78 12.16 -22.03 -16.06
C PRO A 78 13.57 -22.34 -15.55
N ILE A 79 13.84 -23.61 -15.28
CA ILE A 79 15.19 -24.08 -15.02
C ILE A 79 15.93 -23.94 -16.36
N ALA A 80 16.72 -22.88 -16.51
CA ALA A 80 17.63 -22.76 -17.65
C ALA A 80 18.68 -23.86 -17.47
N TYR A 81 18.64 -24.85 -18.38
CA TYR A 81 19.62 -25.93 -18.49
C TYR A 81 20.99 -25.38 -18.88
#